data_AF-A0A101GI30-F1
#
_entry.id   AF-A0A101GI30-F1
#
_cell.length_a   1.000
_cell.length_b   1.000
_cell.length_c   1.000
_cell.angle_alpha   90.00
_cell.angle_beta   90.00
_cell.angle_gamma   90.00
#
_symmetry.space_group_name_H-M   'P 1'
#
loop_
_entity.id
_entity.type
_entity.pdbx_description
1 polymer ?
#
loop_
_entity_poly.entity_id
_entity_poly.type
_entity_poly.pdbx_seq_one_letter_code
_entity_poly.pdbx_strand_id
1 'polypeptide(L)'
;MESERNSAASSLNHSTSSIFPILLVDFVAIAFVYFMPHLVKITSIPLYLIDPLRLWVLTALIFTNKPNTLVLVLVLPVLSHLVGGHPHIVKTILLSIELLLNVSFLYYLEKHWTVFWSTFISIIISKSIYYILKFMSLNFGWIQGDLLSTPLWIQAVMTIVMSFYVTLFYRFYPKKIKNK
;
A
#
# COMPACT_ATOMS: atom_id res chain seq x y z
N MET A 1 -20.34 -28.89 -35.03
CA MET A 1 -18.94 -28.82 -34.55
C MET A 1 -18.31 -27.43 -34.69
N GLU A 2 -18.79 -26.55 -35.59
CA GLU A 2 -18.34 -25.14 -35.67
C GLU A 2 -18.86 -24.22 -34.54
N SER A 3 -20.05 -24.52 -33.98
CA SER A 3 -20.74 -23.64 -33.01
C SER A 3 -20.05 -23.56 -31.64
N GLU A 4 -19.34 -24.62 -31.23
CA GLU A 4 -18.66 -24.66 -29.92
C GLU A 4 -17.28 -23.98 -29.93
N ARG A 5 -16.64 -23.84 -31.10
CA ARG A 5 -15.36 -23.13 -31.23
C ARG A 5 -15.51 -21.62 -31.06
N ASN A 6 -16.65 -21.05 -31.45
CA ASN A 6 -16.91 -19.61 -31.31
C ASN A 6 -17.36 -19.19 -29.90
N SER A 7 -17.80 -20.14 -29.07
CA SER A 7 -18.18 -19.88 -27.67
C SER A 7 -16.96 -19.82 -26.74
N ALA A 8 -15.92 -20.61 -27.03
CA ALA A 8 -14.67 -20.61 -26.25
C ALA A 8 -13.79 -19.38 -26.47
N ALA A 9 -13.97 -18.65 -27.58
CA ALA A 9 -13.16 -17.48 -27.91
C ALA A 9 -13.72 -16.14 -27.36
N SER A 10 -14.95 -16.12 -26.82
CA SER A 10 -15.60 -14.89 -26.33
C SER A 10 -15.47 -14.67 -24.82
N SER A 11 -14.98 -15.66 -24.07
CA SER A 11 -14.83 -15.59 -22.61
C SER A 11 -13.50 -15.01 -22.13
N LEU A 12 -12.59 -14.62 -23.03
CA LEU A 12 -11.34 -13.93 -22.70
C LEU A 12 -11.48 -12.40 -22.60
N ASN A 13 -12.69 -11.89 -22.38
CA ASN A 13 -12.90 -10.50 -21.96
C ASN A 13 -12.78 -10.37 -20.45
N HIS A 14 -11.62 -10.72 -19.90
CA HIS A 14 -11.31 -10.48 -18.50
C HIS A 14 -10.77 -9.05 -18.34
N SER A 15 -11.69 -8.10 -18.09
CA SER A 15 -11.45 -6.82 -17.42
C SER A 15 -10.08 -6.18 -17.71
N THR A 16 -9.90 -5.65 -18.92
CA THR A 16 -8.71 -4.86 -19.25
C THR A 16 -8.78 -3.50 -18.55
N SER A 17 -8.37 -3.42 -17.29
CA SER A 17 -7.55 -2.25 -16.96
C SER A 17 -6.37 -2.33 -17.92
N SER A 18 -6.06 -1.27 -18.65
CA SER A 18 -4.89 -1.28 -19.52
C SER A 18 -3.66 -1.77 -18.74
N ILE A 19 -2.84 -2.62 -19.36
CA ILE A 19 -1.63 -3.19 -18.74
C ILE A 19 -0.61 -2.07 -18.46
N PHE A 20 -0.66 -1.01 -19.26
CA PHE A 20 0.24 0.14 -19.17
C PHE A 20 0.26 0.85 -17.80
N PRO A 21 -0.88 1.33 -17.22
CA PRO A 21 -0.88 1.97 -15.90
C PRO A 21 -0.44 1.02 -14.77
N ILE A 22 -0.70 -0.29 -14.90
CA ILE A 22 -0.20 -1.28 -13.94
C ILE A 22 1.33 -1.28 -13.95
N LEU A 23 1.93 -1.53 -15.12
CA LEU A 23 3.37 -1.59 -15.27
C LEU A 23 4.05 -0.27 -14.88
N LEU A 24 3.42 0.87 -15.21
CA LEU A 24 3.96 2.19 -14.86
C LEU A 24 3.97 2.41 -13.36
N VAL A 25 2.86 2.15 -12.66
CA VAL A 25 2.79 2.32 -11.20
C VAL A 25 3.73 1.37 -10.49
N ASP A 26 3.77 0.10 -10.90
CA ASP A 26 4.65 -0.91 -10.29
C ASP A 26 6.12 -0.56 -10.50
N PHE A 27 6.50 -0.19 -11.74
CA PHE A 27 7.87 0.21 -12.05
C PHE A 27 8.31 1.42 -11.22
N VAL A 28 7.48 2.47 -11.15
CA VAL A 28 7.83 3.68 -10.39
C VAL A 28 7.86 3.38 -8.88
N ALA A 29 6.92 2.58 -8.35
CA ALA A 29 6.92 2.19 -6.94
C ALA A 29 8.17 1.39 -6.55
N ILE A 30 8.52 0.38 -7.36
CA ILE A 30 9.70 -0.46 -7.15
C ILE A 30 10.97 0.39 -7.28
N ALA A 31 11.09 1.20 -8.32
CA ALA A 31 12.25 2.08 -8.51
C ALA A 31 12.40 3.06 -7.35
N PHE A 32 11.30 3.69 -6.90
CA PHE A 32 11.32 4.62 -5.79
C PHE A 32 11.82 3.95 -4.50
N VAL A 33 11.28 2.78 -4.15
CA VAL A 33 11.68 2.04 -2.94
C VAL A 33 13.13 1.56 -3.04
N TYR A 34 13.54 1.08 -4.21
CA TYR A 34 14.92 0.63 -4.46
C TYR A 34 15.93 1.77 -4.30
N PHE A 35 15.65 2.93 -4.88
CA PHE A 35 16.57 4.07 -4.81
C PHE A 35 16.43 4.90 -3.53
N MET A 36 15.43 4.66 -2.70
CA MET A 36 15.17 5.43 -1.47
C MET A 36 16.41 5.59 -0.57
N PRO A 37 17.21 4.56 -0.24
CA PRO A 37 18.40 4.74 0.60
C PRO A 37 19.43 5.71 0.00
N HIS A 38 19.53 5.75 -1.33
CA HIS A 38 20.42 6.64 -2.05
C HIS A 38 19.85 8.06 -2.14
N LEU A 39 18.54 8.19 -2.38
CA LEU A 39 17.85 9.48 -2.41
C LEU A 39 17.97 10.21 -1.06
N VAL A 40 17.82 9.50 0.06
CA VAL A 40 18.00 10.07 1.41
C VAL A 40 19.42 10.56 1.61
N LYS A 41 20.44 9.82 1.17
CA LYS A 41 21.86 10.23 1.28
C LYS A 41 22.17 11.49 0.48
N ILE A 42 21.67 11.59 -0.75
CA ILE A 42 21.97 12.72 -1.65
C ILE A 42 21.20 13.97 -1.24
N THR A 43 19.93 13.82 -0.88
CA THR A 43 19.06 14.97 -0.53
C THR A 43 19.20 15.40 0.92
N SER A 44 19.73 14.53 1.80
CA SER A 44 19.66 14.67 3.26
C SER A 44 18.23 14.80 3.82
N ILE A 45 17.21 14.52 2.99
CA ILE A 45 15.81 14.54 3.38
C ILE A 45 15.41 13.13 3.81
N PRO A 46 14.89 12.95 5.03
CA PRO A 46 14.46 11.65 5.53
C PRO A 46 13.15 11.19 4.88
N LEU A 47 13.22 10.73 3.62
CA LEU A 47 12.06 10.26 2.83
C LEU A 47 11.32 9.07 3.44
N TYR A 48 11.89 8.38 4.43
CA TYR A 48 11.18 7.35 5.18
C TYR A 48 10.05 7.93 6.05
N LEU A 49 10.09 9.23 6.37
CA LEU A 49 9.07 9.91 7.18
C LEU A 49 7.71 10.03 6.47
N ILE A 50 7.70 10.01 5.14
CA ILE A 50 6.47 10.14 4.34
C ILE A 50 5.73 8.80 4.16
N ASP A 51 6.16 7.73 4.84
CA ASP A 51 5.57 6.38 4.72
C ASP A 51 5.40 5.95 3.24
N PRO A 52 6.53 5.87 2.50
CA PRO A 52 6.49 5.76 1.04
C PRO A 52 5.82 4.47 0.55
N LEU A 53 5.87 3.40 1.34
CA LEU A 53 5.22 2.14 1.00
C LEU A 53 3.70 2.29 0.96
N ARG A 54 3.12 2.97 1.95
CA ARG A 54 1.68 3.23 1.96
C ARG A 54 1.26 4.13 0.80
N LEU A 55 2.05 5.17 0.52
CA LEU A 55 1.78 6.06 -0.62
C LEU A 55 1.67 5.27 -1.94
N TRP A 56 2.63 4.37 -2.19
CA TRP A 56 2.64 3.56 -3.41
C TRP A 56 1.53 2.50 -3.43
N VAL A 57 1.22 1.86 -2.30
CA VAL A 57 0.08 0.93 -2.20
C VAL A 57 -1.24 1.64 -2.47
N LEU A 58 -1.47 2.82 -1.88
CA LEU A 58 -2.68 3.61 -2.12
C LEU A 58 -2.75 4.13 -3.56
N THR A 59 -1.61 4.48 -4.15
CA THR A 59 -1.54 4.84 -5.58
C THR A 59 -1.91 3.66 -6.46
N ALA A 60 -1.38 2.48 -6.18
CA ALA A 60 -1.74 1.26 -6.89
C ALA A 60 -3.23 0.94 -6.75
N LEU A 61 -3.84 1.18 -5.60
CA LEU A 61 -5.27 0.99 -5.38
C LEU A 61 -6.12 1.83 -6.36
N ILE A 62 -5.69 3.07 -6.62
CA ILE A 62 -6.42 4.03 -7.45
C ILE A 62 -6.23 3.73 -8.94
N PHE A 63 -4.98 3.53 -9.37
CA PHE A 63 -4.62 3.45 -10.79
C PHE A 63 -4.54 2.02 -11.35
N THR A 64 -4.46 1.00 -10.49
CA THR A 64 -4.27 -0.41 -10.86
C THR A 64 -5.38 -1.29 -10.27
N ASN A 65 -5.28 -2.62 -10.37
CA ASN A 65 -6.32 -3.54 -9.92
C ASN A 65 -6.09 -4.04 -8.49
N LYS A 66 -7.18 -4.44 -7.81
CA LYS A 66 -7.14 -5.09 -6.49
C LYS A 66 -6.08 -6.21 -6.36
N PRO A 67 -6.00 -7.20 -7.27
CA PRO A 67 -4.95 -8.23 -7.19
C PRO A 67 -3.54 -7.63 -7.27
N ASN A 68 -3.32 -6.63 -8.13
CA ASN A 68 -2.03 -5.97 -8.25
C ASN A 68 -1.64 -5.22 -6.98
N THR A 69 -2.58 -4.46 -6.40
CA THR A 69 -2.37 -3.79 -5.11
C THR A 69 -2.00 -4.78 -4.01
N LEU A 70 -2.66 -5.94 -3.95
CA LEU A 70 -2.34 -6.99 -2.97
C LEU A 70 -0.94 -7.57 -3.17
N VAL A 71 -0.49 -7.71 -4.42
CA VAL A 71 0.91 -8.11 -4.71
C VAL A 71 1.87 -7.04 -4.21
N LEU A 72 1.63 -5.77 -4.52
CA LEU A 72 2.51 -4.66 -4.08
C LEU A 72 2.60 -4.53 -2.55
N VAL A 73 1.50 -4.76 -1.83
CA VAL A 73 1.47 -4.76 -0.35
C VAL A 73 2.51 -5.73 0.24
N LEU A 74 2.80 -6.83 -0.45
CA LEU A 74 3.80 -7.82 -0.02
C LEU A 74 5.17 -7.54 -0.61
N VAL A 75 5.23 -7.18 -1.90
CA VAL A 75 6.49 -6.97 -2.63
C VAL A 75 7.24 -5.75 -2.11
N LEU A 76 6.57 -4.63 -1.86
CA LEU A 76 7.26 -3.39 -1.47
C LEU A 76 7.97 -3.50 -0.11
N PRO A 77 7.36 -4.05 0.97
CA PRO A 77 8.09 -4.30 2.21
C PRO A 77 9.27 -5.26 2.04
N VAL A 78 9.10 -6.35 1.29
CA VAL A 78 10.17 -7.31 1.04
C VAL A 78 11.32 -6.67 0.27
N LEU A 79 11.02 -5.91 -0.78
CA LEU A 79 12.03 -5.16 -1.55
C LEU A 79 12.76 -4.14 -0.67
N SER A 80 12.02 -3.40 0.15
CA SER A 80 12.58 -2.45 1.11
C SER A 80 13.54 -3.12 2.10
N HIS A 81 13.21 -4.34 2.56
CA HIS A 81 14.09 -5.14 3.40
C HIS A 81 15.39 -5.54 2.68
N LEU A 82 15.31 -6.00 1.43
CA LEU A 82 16.45 -6.44 0.63
C LEU A 82 17.42 -5.30 0.29
N VAL A 83 16.90 -4.10 0.02
CA VAL A 83 17.69 -2.96 -0.48
C VAL A 83 18.07 -1.99 0.64
N GLY A 84 17.20 -1.85 1.64
CA GLY A 84 17.31 -0.84 2.70
C GLY A 84 18.18 -1.24 3.89
N GLY A 85 18.78 -2.44 3.90
CA GLY A 85 19.68 -2.88 4.96
C GLY A 85 19.02 -2.98 6.34
N HIS A 86 17.69 -3.11 6.42
CA HIS A 86 17.00 -3.40 7.68
C HIS A 86 17.17 -4.89 7.99
N PRO A 87 17.87 -5.31 9.06
CA PRO A 87 18.24 -6.71 9.27
C PRO A 87 17.09 -7.61 9.72
N HIS A 88 15.87 -7.07 9.91
CA HIS A 88 14.84 -7.74 10.69
C HIS A 88 13.61 -8.17 9.88
N ILE A 89 13.57 -9.46 9.52
CA ILE A 89 12.43 -10.09 8.81
C ILE A 89 11.10 -9.85 9.53
N VAL A 90 11.10 -9.84 10.86
CA VAL A 90 9.88 -9.60 11.66
C VAL A 90 9.33 -8.19 11.41
N LYS A 91 10.17 -7.16 11.23
CA LYS A 91 9.70 -5.80 10.88
C LYS A 91 9.02 -5.78 9.51
N THR A 92 9.57 -6.51 8.55
CA THR A 92 9.00 -6.66 7.21
C THR A 92 7.62 -7.28 7.27
N ILE A 93 7.45 -8.36 8.04
CA ILE A 93 6.15 -9.03 8.22
C ILE A 93 5.14 -8.08 8.87
N LEU A 94 5.53 -7.38 9.94
CA LEU A 94 4.65 -6.41 10.61
C LEU A 94 4.18 -5.30 9.65
N LEU A 95 5.08 -4.83 8.79
CA LEU A 95 4.78 -3.78 7.81
C LEU A 95 3.85 -4.28 6.69
N SER A 96 4.08 -5.50 6.20
CA SER A 96 3.17 -6.14 5.24
C SER A 96 1.77 -6.33 5.83
N ILE A 97 1.67 -6.76 7.09
CA ILE A 97 0.39 -6.90 7.81
C ILE A 97 -0.31 -5.54 7.91
N GLU A 98 0.42 -4.49 8.28
CA GLU A 98 -0.11 -3.13 8.41
C GLU A 98 -0.69 -2.62 7.08
N LEU A 99 0.06 -2.74 5.98
CA LEU A 99 -0.40 -2.32 4.66
C LEU A 99 -1.58 -3.17 4.16
N LEU A 100 -1.57 -4.48 4.43
CA LEU A 100 -2.68 -5.36 4.09
C LEU A 100 -3.96 -4.99 4.84
N LEU A 101 -3.85 -4.73 6.15
CA LEU A 101 -4.96 -4.26 6.96
C LEU A 101 -5.47 -2.91 6.46
N ASN A 102 -4.57 -1.99 6.09
CA ASN A 102 -4.97 -0.69 5.57
C ASN A 102 -5.85 -0.81 4.31
N VAL A 103 -5.41 -1.61 3.34
CA VAL A 103 -6.17 -1.86 2.11
C VAL A 103 -7.48 -2.60 2.39
N SER A 104 -7.45 -3.58 3.29
CA SER A 104 -8.63 -4.39 3.65
C SER A 104 -9.70 -3.55 4.35
N PHE A 105 -9.31 -2.74 5.33
CA PHE A 105 -10.20 -1.80 5.99
C PHE A 105 -10.70 -0.74 5.03
N LEU A 106 -9.86 -0.20 4.15
CA LEU A 106 -10.31 0.78 3.17
C LEU A 106 -11.45 0.23 2.30
N TYR A 107 -11.31 -0.98 1.75
CA TYR A 107 -12.37 -1.64 0.98
C TYR A 107 -13.64 -1.93 1.78
N TYR A 108 -13.51 -2.18 3.09
CA TYR A 108 -14.65 -2.42 3.97
C TYR A 108 -15.38 -1.11 4.28
N LEU A 109 -14.66 -0.05 4.69
CA LEU A 109 -15.22 1.23 5.11
C LEU A 109 -15.79 2.05 3.95
N GLU A 110 -15.21 1.95 2.74
CA GLU A 110 -15.72 2.64 1.54
C GLU A 110 -17.18 2.32 1.21
N LYS A 111 -17.68 1.15 1.66
CA LYS A 111 -19.09 0.77 1.46
C LYS A 111 -20.06 1.58 2.30
N HIS A 112 -19.59 2.14 3.42
CA HIS A 112 -20.43 2.81 4.40
C HIS A 112 -20.17 4.31 4.46
N TRP A 113 -18.93 4.76 4.23
CA TRP A 113 -18.48 6.13 4.41
C TRP A 113 -17.82 6.70 3.16
N THR A 114 -17.65 8.03 3.12
CA THR A 114 -16.94 8.72 2.03
C THR A 114 -15.47 8.26 1.97
N VAL A 115 -14.90 8.23 0.77
CA VAL A 115 -13.50 7.81 0.52
C VAL A 115 -12.50 8.45 1.49
N PHE A 116 -12.64 9.76 1.76
CA PHE A 116 -11.77 10.47 2.71
C PHE A 116 -11.76 9.83 4.10
N TRP A 117 -12.93 9.68 4.71
CA TRP A 117 -13.09 9.08 6.03
C TRP A 117 -12.69 7.61 6.04
N SER A 118 -12.99 6.88 4.96
CA SER A 118 -12.58 5.48 4.83
C SER A 118 -11.07 5.31 4.80
N THR A 119 -10.33 6.17 4.06
CA THR A 119 -8.87 6.16 4.05
C THR A 119 -8.28 6.65 5.37
N PHE A 120 -8.82 7.72 5.95
CA PHE A 120 -8.32 8.27 7.21
C PHE A 120 -8.41 7.23 8.34
N ILE A 121 -9.56 6.58 8.45
CA ILE A 121 -9.83 5.64 9.54
C ILE A 121 -9.16 4.29 9.27
N SER A 122 -9.06 3.85 8.01
CA SER A 122 -8.28 2.64 7.70
C SER A 122 -6.80 2.80 8.04
N ILE A 123 -6.23 4.00 7.86
CA ILE A 123 -4.84 4.30 8.24
C ILE A 123 -4.68 4.25 9.75
N ILE A 124 -5.56 4.91 10.50
CA ILE A 124 -5.46 4.95 11.97
C ILE A 124 -5.58 3.54 12.55
N ILE A 125 -6.56 2.76 12.08
CA ILE A 125 -6.78 1.39 12.58
C ILE A 125 -5.59 0.50 12.24
N SER A 126 -5.12 0.47 10.98
CA SER A 126 -4.00 -0.40 10.57
C SER A 126 -2.73 -0.07 11.35
N LYS A 127 -2.46 1.21 11.58
CA LYS A 127 -1.28 1.68 12.29
C LYS A 127 -1.35 1.43 13.79
N SER A 128 -2.55 1.53 14.38
CA SER A 128 -2.78 1.17 15.77
C SER A 128 -2.49 -0.32 16.00
N ILE A 129 -2.99 -1.18 15.11
CA ILE A 129 -2.71 -2.63 15.16
C ILE A 129 -1.22 -2.91 14.98
N TYR A 130 -0.54 -2.20 14.07
CA TYR A 130 0.91 -2.31 13.90
C TYR A 130 1.67 -1.99 15.19
N TYR A 131 1.32 -0.90 15.89
CA TYR A 131 2.01 -0.55 17.13
C TYR A 131 1.75 -1.55 18.25
N ILE A 132 0.55 -2.14 18.32
CA ILE A 132 0.24 -3.23 19.26
C ILE A 132 1.13 -4.45 18.95
N LEU A 133 1.20 -4.88 17.70
CA LEU A 133 2.02 -6.02 17.28
C LEU A 133 3.53 -5.74 17.47
N LYS A 134 3.96 -4.50 17.21
CA LYS A 134 5.34 -4.06 17.43
C LYS A 134 5.68 -4.09 18.92
N PHE A 135 4.79 -3.60 19.79
CA PHE A 135 4.96 -3.65 21.24
C PHE A 135 5.11 -5.09 21.73
N MET A 136 4.25 -6.00 21.28
CA MET A 136 4.37 -7.43 21.59
C MET A 136 5.73 -7.98 21.13
N SER A 137 6.15 -7.67 19.91
CA SER A 137 7.43 -8.14 19.35
C SER A 137 8.65 -7.61 20.10
N LEU A 138 8.58 -6.38 20.62
CA LEU A 138 9.63 -5.81 21.47
C LEU A 138 9.70 -6.52 22.83
N ASN A 139 8.55 -6.78 23.46
CA ASN A 139 8.49 -7.45 24.76
C ASN A 139 8.97 -8.91 24.69
N PHE A 140 8.73 -9.61 23.58
CA PHE A 140 9.26 -10.96 23.35
C PHE A 140 10.75 -10.97 22.95
N GLY A 141 11.39 -9.81 22.80
CA GLY A 141 12.78 -9.70 22.37
C GLY A 141 13.00 -10.06 20.90
N TRP A 142 11.93 -10.19 20.11
CA TRP A 142 12.01 -10.50 18.69
C TRP A 142 12.54 -9.34 17.88
N ILE A 143 12.36 -8.09 18.33
CA ILE A 143 12.85 -6.89 17.64
C ILE A 143 13.53 -5.99 18.68
N GLN A 144 14.54 -5.24 18.25
CA GLN A 144 15.16 -4.17 19.03
C GLN A 144 14.89 -2.78 18.42
N GLY A 145 14.93 -1.76 19.28
CA GLY A 145 14.76 -0.35 18.96
C GLY A 145 13.50 0.27 19.56
N ASP A 146 13.25 1.53 19.22
CA ASP A 146 12.14 2.30 19.80
C ASP A 146 10.78 1.88 19.28
N LEU A 147 9.77 1.92 20.16
CA LEU A 147 8.37 1.67 19.80
C LEU A 147 7.89 2.69 18.76
N LEU A 148 8.18 3.99 18.99
CA LEU A 148 7.84 5.08 18.08
C LEU A 148 9.11 5.58 17.37
N SER A 149 9.35 5.07 16.16
CA SER A 149 10.51 5.48 15.34
C SER A 149 10.26 6.75 14.53
N THR A 150 9.00 7.16 14.39
CA THR A 150 8.56 8.34 13.64
C THR A 150 7.75 9.25 14.55
N PRO A 151 8.02 10.56 14.61
CA PRO A 151 7.24 11.50 15.41
C PRO A 151 5.74 11.46 15.06
N LEU A 152 4.87 11.39 16.08
CA LEU A 152 3.42 11.25 15.90
C LEU A 152 2.80 12.36 15.06
N TRP A 153 3.31 13.59 15.17
CA TRP A 153 2.80 14.73 14.39
C TRP A 153 3.02 14.54 12.88
N ILE A 154 4.17 13.99 12.47
CA ILE A 154 4.45 13.68 11.06
C ILE A 154 3.46 12.63 10.57
N GLN A 155 3.21 11.60 11.39
CA GLN A 155 2.27 10.55 11.05
C GLN A 155 0.85 11.09 10.87
N ALA A 156 0.42 12.01 11.74
CA ALA A 156 -0.89 12.65 11.65
C ALA A 156 -1.00 13.49 10.35
N VAL A 157 0.02 14.32 10.07
CA VAL A 157 0.07 15.11 8.82
C VAL A 157 0.03 14.21 7.60
N MET A 158 0.86 13.17 7.54
CA MET A 158 0.89 12.26 6.40
C MET A 158 -0.41 11.48 6.23
N THR A 159 -1.08 11.12 7.32
CA THR A 159 -2.40 10.47 7.25
C THR A 159 -3.41 11.39 6.58
N ILE A 160 -3.45 12.67 6.97
CA ILE A 160 -4.34 13.67 6.37
C ILE A 160 -4.00 13.87 4.88
N VAL A 161 -2.71 14.05 4.56
CA VAL A 161 -2.23 14.25 3.18
C VAL A 161 -2.60 13.06 2.29
N MET A 162 -2.38 11.83 2.76
CA MET A 162 -2.73 10.62 2.00
C MET A 162 -4.25 10.47 1.83
N SER A 163 -5.05 10.78 2.85
CA SER A 163 -6.51 10.77 2.73
C SER A 163 -7.02 11.77 1.71
N PHE A 164 -6.44 12.98 1.67
CA PHE A 164 -6.75 13.97 0.62
C PHE A 164 -6.30 13.49 -0.76
N TYR A 165 -5.09 12.95 -0.88
CA TYR A 165 -4.57 12.39 -2.13
C TYR A 165 -5.51 11.31 -2.69
N VAL A 166 -5.88 10.31 -1.88
CA VAL A 166 -6.79 9.24 -2.33
C VAL A 166 -8.14 9.82 -2.74
N THR A 167 -8.70 10.73 -1.95
CA THR A 167 -10.01 11.33 -2.25
C THR A 167 -10.01 12.12 -3.56
N LEU A 168 -8.94 12.89 -3.80
CA LEU A 168 -8.79 13.69 -5.01
C LEU A 168 -8.74 12.79 -6.25
N PHE A 169 -7.85 11.80 -6.25
CA PHE A 169 -7.63 10.95 -7.43
C PHE A 169 -8.71 9.88 -7.63
N TYR A 170 -9.35 9.40 -6.56
CA TYR A 170 -10.51 8.50 -6.67
C TYR A 170 -11.69 9.18 -7.38
N ARG A 171 -11.88 10.49 -7.18
CA ARG A 171 -12.90 11.27 -7.91
C ARG A 171 -12.65 11.32 -9.41
N PHE A 172 -11.39 11.34 -9.84
CA PHE A 172 -11.00 11.39 -11.26
C PHE A 172 -10.97 10.01 -11.92
N TYR A 173 -10.70 8.95 -11.15
CA TYR A 173 -10.67 7.57 -11.62
C TYR A 173 -11.62 6.70 -10.81
N PRO A 174 -12.95 6.91 -10.93
CA PRO A 174 -13.91 6.06 -10.24
C PRO A 174 -13.84 4.67 -10.85
N LYS A 175 -13.05 3.78 -10.25
CA LYS A 175 -13.26 2.35 -10.43
C LYS A 175 -14.62 2.06 -9.84
N LYS A 176 -15.55 1.55 -10.65
CA LYS A 176 -16.72 0.84 -10.12
C LYS A 176 -16.18 -0.34 -9.32
N ILE A 177 -15.89 -0.15 -8.04
CA ILE A 177 -15.73 -1.23 -7.06
C ILE A 177 -17.14 -1.76 -6.80
N LYS A 178 -17.73 -2.32 -7.86
CA LYS A 178 -19.02 -2.98 -7.87
C LYS A 178 -18.78 -4.38 -8.40
N ASN A 179 -17.99 -5.15 -7.65
CA ASN A 179 -18.22 -6.58 -7.67
C ASN A 179 -19.31 -6.83 -6.63
N LYS A 180 -20.43 -7.33 -7.15
CA LYS A 180 -21.61 -7.82 -6.43
C LYS A 180 -21.25 -8.50 -5.11
#